data_AF-A0A4Q3D0Z2-F1
#
_entry.id   AF-A0A4Q3D0Z2-F1
#
_cell.length_a   1.000
_cell.length_b   1.000
_cell.length_c   1.000
_cell.angle_alpha   90.00
_cell.angle_beta   90.00
_cell.angle_gamma   90.00
#
_symmetry.space_group_name_H-M   'P 1'
#
loop_
_entity.id
_entity.type
_entity.pdbx_description
1 polymer ?
#
loop_
_entity_poly.entity_id
_entity_poly.type
_entity_poly.pdbx_seq_one_letter_code
_entity_poly.pdbx_strand_id
1 'polypeptide(L)'
;MNVQAQRIYASMQQSNGNISGAANALTSDPLTYATLTSVLFGSATQNLQFSSTNKPTGTTPIILRITTSTGSVLGTGLLSNLEVAKTSGGINTTVGTIYTNNTLAAILGLGSGVAGEMMIPPENANFDGVRAYFYGLANSIRIYYAFYIKSPAANHLVTCSGQSASLLITNFQSGYTYKLYEGNTEVATSTTANMPLPVITTTTTVVKNYSLEAIEASIYPSGRTAVQVTIRPNPSVPNSATLN
;
A
#
# COMPACT_ATOMS: atom_id res chain seq x y z
N MET A 1 3.45 20.45 -9.12
CA MET A 1 2.66 19.86 -8.01
C MET A 1 3.34 18.56 -7.62
N ASN A 2 3.68 18.33 -6.35
CA ASN A 2 4.45 17.14 -5.94
C ASN A 2 3.52 15.90 -5.90
N VAL A 3 3.64 15.04 -6.91
CA VAL A 3 2.77 13.87 -7.11
C VAL A 3 2.98 12.79 -6.04
N GLN A 4 4.08 12.86 -5.27
CA GLN A 4 4.47 11.82 -4.30
C GLN A 4 4.06 12.11 -2.85
N ALA A 5 3.23 13.13 -2.58
CA ALA A 5 3.02 13.61 -1.21
C ALA A 5 2.29 12.62 -0.27
N GLN A 6 1.63 11.57 -0.78
CA GLN A 6 1.06 10.51 0.06
C GLN A 6 1.99 9.31 0.23
N ARG A 7 3.15 9.28 -0.42
CA ARG A 7 4.17 8.25 -0.16
C ARG A 7 4.76 8.47 1.22
N ILE A 8 4.73 7.42 2.02
CA ILE A 8 5.40 7.36 3.31
C ILE A 8 6.56 6.38 3.16
N TYR A 9 7.76 6.92 3.21
CA TYR A 9 9.00 6.16 3.12
C TYR A 9 9.38 5.60 4.48
N ALA A 10 10.10 4.48 4.48
CA ALA A 10 10.75 3.98 5.68
C ALA A 10 11.66 5.06 6.27
N SER A 11 11.64 5.20 7.59
CA SER A 11 12.34 6.27 8.33
C SER A 11 13.38 5.73 9.31
N MET A 12 13.44 4.41 9.48
CA MET A 12 14.42 3.72 10.30
C MET A 12 14.94 2.51 9.55
N GLN A 13 16.15 2.07 9.89
CA GLN A 13 16.71 0.82 9.37
C GLN A 13 17.42 0.04 10.47
N GLN A 14 17.40 -1.28 10.33
CA GLN A 14 18.26 -2.19 11.09
C GLN A 14 19.01 -3.08 10.09
N SER A 15 20.30 -3.26 10.32
CA SER A 15 21.15 -4.06 9.44
C SER A 15 22.00 -5.05 10.23
N ASN A 16 22.30 -6.19 9.59
CA ASN A 16 23.23 -7.20 10.10
C ASN A 16 24.04 -7.80 8.95
N GLY A 17 25.36 -7.90 9.10
CA GLY A 17 26.28 -8.35 8.06
C GLY A 17 26.93 -7.21 7.26
N ASN A 18 27.35 -7.48 6.02
CA ASN A 18 28.08 -6.51 5.20
C ASN A 18 27.12 -5.58 4.42
N ILE A 19 26.82 -4.42 5.01
CA ILE A 19 25.98 -3.37 4.43
C ILE A 19 26.77 -2.06 4.37
N SER A 20 26.83 -1.44 3.20
CA SER A 20 27.38 -0.10 3.00
C SER A 20 26.26 0.92 2.77
N GLY A 21 26.35 2.07 3.43
CA GLY A 21 25.38 3.17 3.25
C GLY A 21 23.96 2.81 3.71
N ALA A 22 23.80 2.04 4.80
CA ALA A 22 22.49 1.53 5.21
C ALA A 22 21.38 2.61 5.30
N ALA A 23 21.70 3.79 5.82
CA ALA A 23 20.76 4.91 5.96
C ALA A 23 20.34 5.55 4.62
N ASN A 24 21.08 5.31 3.53
CA ASN A 24 20.75 5.80 2.20
C ASN A 24 19.42 5.20 1.69
N ALA A 25 18.96 4.09 2.27
CA ALA A 25 17.68 3.49 1.90
C ALA A 25 16.44 4.15 2.54
N LEU A 26 16.60 5.27 3.26
CA LEU A 26 15.55 5.97 4.02
C LEU A 26 15.06 7.25 3.33
N THR A 27 15.17 7.32 2.01
CA THR A 27 14.92 8.53 1.21
C THR A 27 13.96 8.26 0.07
N SER A 28 13.38 9.34 -0.47
CA SER A 28 12.60 9.32 -1.71
C SER A 28 13.46 9.45 -2.97
N ASP A 29 14.76 9.73 -2.83
CA ASP A 29 15.68 9.89 -3.95
C ASP A 29 15.95 8.55 -4.67
N PRO A 30 15.57 8.41 -5.95
CA PRO A 30 15.73 7.16 -6.69
C PRO A 30 17.18 6.82 -7.07
N LEU A 31 18.14 7.69 -6.76
CA LEU A 31 19.57 7.50 -7.02
C LEU A 31 20.37 7.08 -5.78
N THR A 32 19.79 7.24 -4.60
CA THR A 32 20.46 6.97 -3.32
C THR A 32 20.07 5.57 -2.84
N TYR A 33 21.06 4.77 -2.44
CA TYR A 33 20.87 3.35 -2.10
C TYR A 33 21.86 2.85 -1.03
N ALA A 34 21.43 1.83 -0.31
CA ALA A 34 22.29 0.94 0.46
C ALA A 34 22.78 -0.21 -0.42
N THR A 35 23.99 -0.70 -0.18
CA THR A 35 24.55 -1.88 -0.85
C THR A 35 24.62 -3.03 0.14
N LEU A 36 23.95 -4.14 -0.16
CA LEU A 36 24.07 -5.39 0.60
C LEU A 36 25.00 -6.32 -0.18
N THR A 37 26.03 -6.81 0.50
CA THR A 37 27.01 -7.73 -0.09
C THR A 37 26.95 -9.05 0.66
N SER A 38 26.54 -10.12 -0.02
CA SER A 38 26.74 -11.47 0.49
C SER A 38 28.20 -11.86 0.32
N VAL A 39 28.74 -12.58 1.31
CA VAL A 39 30.05 -13.22 1.22
C VAL A 39 29.85 -14.72 1.15
N LEU A 40 30.83 -15.46 0.63
CA LEU A 40 30.73 -16.91 0.54
C LEU A 40 30.43 -17.51 1.93
N PHE A 41 29.31 -18.22 2.05
CA PHE A 41 28.75 -18.77 3.31
C PHE A 41 28.26 -17.74 4.34
N GLY A 42 28.04 -16.49 3.95
CA GLY A 42 27.51 -15.42 4.80
C GLY A 42 26.21 -14.82 4.26
N SER A 43 25.66 -13.89 5.05
CA SER A 43 24.47 -13.13 4.70
C SER A 43 24.60 -11.66 5.08
N ALA A 44 23.84 -10.83 4.37
CA ALA A 44 23.61 -9.44 4.66
C ALA A 44 22.10 -9.22 4.76
N THR A 45 21.67 -8.60 5.84
CA THR A 45 20.25 -8.36 6.14
C THR A 45 20.04 -6.87 6.33
N GLN A 46 19.02 -6.33 5.70
CA GLN A 46 18.56 -4.98 5.99
C GLN A 46 17.04 -4.98 6.12
N ASN A 47 16.56 -4.41 7.22
CA ASN A 47 15.15 -4.17 7.49
C ASN A 47 14.89 -2.67 7.43
N LEU A 48 14.03 -2.25 6.51
CA LEU A 48 13.55 -0.87 6.41
C LEU A 48 12.24 -0.75 7.19
N GLN A 49 12.20 0.16 8.15
CA GLN A 49 11.10 0.29 9.12
C GLN A 49 10.40 1.63 9.01
N PHE A 50 9.09 1.58 9.21
CA PHE A 50 8.19 2.70 9.30
C PHE A 50 7.99 3.07 10.78
N SER A 51 8.01 4.36 11.10
CA SER A 51 7.88 4.83 12.48
C SER A 51 6.49 4.54 13.05
N SER A 52 6.38 4.49 14.37
CA SER A 52 5.12 4.16 15.08
C SER A 52 3.97 5.10 14.74
N THR A 53 4.24 6.35 14.37
CA THR A 53 3.23 7.34 13.98
C THR A 53 2.76 7.19 12.54
N ASN A 54 3.53 6.51 11.69
CA ASN A 54 3.24 6.31 10.28
C ASN A 54 3.51 4.85 9.91
N LYS A 55 2.75 3.92 10.51
CA LYS A 55 2.88 2.48 10.28
C LYS A 55 1.86 2.01 9.22
N PRO A 56 2.26 1.14 8.29
CA PRO A 56 1.33 0.45 7.41
C PRO A 56 0.30 -0.37 8.20
N THR A 57 -0.89 -0.57 7.62
CA THR A 57 -1.89 -1.51 8.15
C THR A 57 -1.79 -2.85 7.42
N GLY A 58 -2.43 -3.90 7.96
CA GLY A 58 -2.45 -5.21 7.29
C GLY A 58 -3.09 -5.21 5.89
N THR A 59 -3.86 -4.17 5.54
CA THR A 59 -4.47 -3.99 4.22
C THR A 59 -3.60 -3.18 3.27
N THR A 60 -2.44 -2.69 3.71
CA THR A 60 -1.57 -1.80 2.94
C THR A 60 -0.46 -2.58 2.24
N PRO A 61 -0.32 -2.48 0.90
CA PRO A 61 0.82 -3.02 0.18
C PRO A 61 2.09 -2.19 0.42
N ILE A 62 3.26 -2.81 0.31
CA ILE A 62 4.56 -2.14 0.35
C ILE A 62 5.22 -2.18 -1.00
N ILE A 63 5.76 -1.03 -1.42
CA ILE A 63 6.61 -0.91 -2.60
C ILE A 63 8.05 -0.94 -2.10
N LEU A 64 8.82 -1.91 -2.57
CA LEU A 64 10.24 -2.06 -2.25
C LEU A 64 11.04 -2.00 -3.55
N ARG A 65 12.12 -1.22 -3.59
CA ARG A 65 13.00 -1.17 -4.75
C ARG A 65 14.35 -1.81 -4.47
N ILE A 66 14.63 -2.90 -5.19
CA ILE A 66 15.91 -3.61 -5.15
C ILE A 66 16.39 -3.89 -6.57
N THR A 67 17.67 -3.60 -6.84
CA THR A 67 18.31 -3.88 -8.12
C THR A 67 19.61 -4.64 -7.96
N THR A 68 20.18 -5.08 -9.07
CA THR A 68 21.56 -5.56 -9.11
C THR A 68 22.53 -4.43 -8.70
N SER A 69 23.78 -4.78 -8.45
CA SER A 69 24.87 -3.80 -8.25
C SER A 69 25.09 -2.83 -9.42
N THR A 70 24.52 -3.10 -10.60
CA THR A 70 24.56 -2.22 -11.77
C THR A 70 23.30 -1.37 -11.93
N GLY A 71 22.29 -1.51 -11.06
CA GLY A 71 21.01 -0.80 -11.19
C GLY A 71 19.98 -1.51 -12.07
N SER A 72 20.24 -2.74 -12.50
CA SER A 72 19.35 -3.53 -13.36
C SER A 72 18.32 -4.33 -12.56
N VAL A 73 17.25 -4.78 -13.22
CA VAL A 73 16.28 -5.71 -12.59
C VAL A 73 16.98 -6.99 -12.15
N LEU A 74 16.60 -7.52 -10.99
CA LEU A 74 17.15 -8.78 -10.48
C LEU A 74 16.81 -9.94 -11.42
N GLY A 75 17.83 -10.67 -11.87
CA GLY A 75 17.66 -11.92 -12.59
C GLY A 75 17.41 -13.11 -11.65
N THR A 76 16.95 -14.23 -12.21
CA THR A 76 16.61 -15.46 -11.47
C THR A 76 17.76 -16.01 -10.61
N GLY A 77 19.00 -15.83 -11.05
CA GLY A 77 20.19 -16.21 -10.27
C GLY A 77 20.32 -15.46 -8.94
N LEU A 78 20.13 -14.13 -8.94
CA LEU A 78 20.20 -13.33 -7.70
C LEU A 78 18.93 -13.50 -6.85
N LEU A 79 17.77 -13.67 -7.47
CA LEU A 79 16.52 -13.94 -6.76
C LEU A 79 16.57 -15.26 -5.97
N SER A 80 17.42 -16.21 -6.39
CA SER A 80 17.63 -17.48 -5.67
C SER A 80 18.34 -17.33 -4.33
N ASN A 81 18.89 -16.14 -4.07
CA ASN A 81 19.72 -15.79 -2.92
C ASN A 81 19.12 -14.67 -2.08
N LEU A 82 17.87 -14.30 -2.35
CA LEU A 82 17.16 -13.21 -1.71
C LEU A 82 15.86 -13.73 -1.09
N GLU A 83 15.64 -13.38 0.17
CA GLU A 83 14.32 -13.42 0.78
C GLU A 83 13.85 -12.00 1.07
N VAL A 84 12.58 -11.72 0.80
CA VAL A 84 11.91 -10.52 1.25
C VAL A 84 10.78 -10.90 2.18
N ALA A 85 10.68 -10.27 3.34
CA ALA A 85 9.62 -10.55 4.30
C ALA A 85 9.17 -9.26 4.98
N LYS A 86 7.89 -9.17 5.34
CA LYS A 86 7.44 -8.14 6.27
C LYS A 86 7.96 -8.46 7.66
N THR A 87 8.17 -7.44 8.48
CA THR A 87 8.65 -7.59 9.86
C THR A 87 7.82 -6.79 10.85
N SER A 88 7.86 -7.19 12.12
CA SER A 88 7.24 -6.45 13.22
C SER A 88 8.16 -6.46 14.44
N GLY A 89 8.57 -5.29 14.91
CA GLY A 89 9.44 -5.16 16.08
C GLY A 89 10.93 -5.36 15.80
N GLY A 90 11.39 -5.17 14.55
CA GLY A 90 12.80 -5.21 14.20
C GLY A 90 13.16 -6.26 13.13
N ILE A 91 14.44 -6.59 13.02
CA ILE A 91 15.02 -7.40 11.92
C ILE A 91 14.72 -8.91 11.99
N ASN A 92 14.43 -9.46 13.18
CA ASN A 92 14.36 -10.91 13.38
C ASN A 92 12.95 -11.50 13.26
N THR A 93 11.91 -10.71 13.52
CA THR A 93 10.53 -11.19 13.57
C THR A 93 9.83 -10.92 12.24
N THR A 94 9.67 -11.96 11.43
CA THR A 94 8.91 -11.89 10.17
C THR A 94 7.41 -12.06 10.41
N VAL A 95 6.60 -11.45 9.56
CA VAL A 95 5.14 -11.51 9.59
C VAL A 95 4.62 -11.89 8.21
N GLY A 96 3.68 -12.84 8.16
CA GLY A 96 3.05 -13.24 6.91
C GLY A 96 3.99 -14.04 6.00
N THR A 97 3.85 -13.86 4.69
CA THR A 97 4.60 -14.65 3.71
C THR A 97 6.05 -14.17 3.62
N ILE A 98 6.98 -15.13 3.54
CA ILE A 98 8.37 -14.88 3.15
C ILE A 98 8.46 -15.15 1.64
N TYR A 99 8.83 -14.11 0.88
CA TYR A 99 8.96 -14.16 -0.56
C TYR A 99 10.37 -14.59 -0.94
N THR A 100 10.48 -15.67 -1.70
CA THR A 100 11.74 -16.24 -2.23
C THR A 100 11.59 -16.56 -3.72
N ASN A 101 12.71 -16.66 -4.44
CA ASN A 101 12.82 -17.24 -5.79
C ASN A 101 11.65 -16.86 -6.73
N ASN A 102 10.76 -17.83 -7.00
CA ASN A 102 9.62 -17.71 -7.90
C ASN A 102 8.55 -16.74 -7.39
N THR A 103 8.34 -16.66 -6.08
CA THR A 103 7.39 -15.70 -5.50
C THR A 103 7.92 -14.27 -5.58
N LEU A 104 9.23 -14.07 -5.46
CA LEU A 104 9.86 -12.77 -5.73
C LEU A 104 9.76 -12.40 -7.21
N ALA A 105 10.08 -13.35 -8.11
CA ALA A 105 9.96 -13.13 -9.55
C ALA A 105 8.51 -12.78 -9.94
N ALA A 106 7.53 -13.43 -9.30
CA ALA A 106 6.12 -13.17 -9.53
C ALA A 106 5.71 -11.75 -9.12
N ILE A 107 6.30 -11.15 -8.07
CA ILE A 107 5.97 -9.79 -7.62
C ILE A 107 6.89 -8.70 -8.20
N LEU A 108 7.98 -9.08 -8.86
CA LEU A 108 8.94 -8.17 -9.47
C LEU A 108 8.36 -7.61 -10.77
N GLY A 109 8.25 -6.28 -10.87
CA GLY A 109 7.75 -5.64 -12.09
C GLY A 109 6.23 -5.74 -12.32
N LEU A 110 5.43 -6.17 -11.33
CA LEU A 110 3.96 -6.20 -11.43
C LEU A 110 3.25 -4.83 -11.43
N GLY A 111 3.96 -3.74 -11.69
CA GLY A 111 3.27 -2.46 -11.85
C GLY A 111 4.16 -1.25 -12.04
N SER A 112 5.38 -1.22 -11.51
CA SER A 112 6.09 0.03 -11.26
C SER A 112 6.49 0.89 -12.47
N GLY A 113 6.68 0.30 -13.65
CA GLY A 113 7.41 0.96 -14.74
C GLY A 113 8.87 1.35 -14.38
N VAL A 114 9.32 1.02 -13.17
CA VAL A 114 10.62 1.32 -12.59
C VAL A 114 11.34 0.00 -12.33
N ALA A 115 12.55 -0.11 -12.88
CA ALA A 115 13.38 -1.29 -12.71
C ALA A 115 13.65 -1.62 -11.23
N GLY A 116 13.37 -2.87 -10.86
CA GLY A 116 13.66 -3.42 -9.53
C GLY A 116 12.61 -3.15 -8.45
N GLU A 117 11.52 -2.46 -8.79
CA GLU A 117 10.40 -2.32 -7.86
C GLU A 117 9.53 -3.56 -7.82
N MET A 118 9.19 -3.96 -6.61
CA MET A 118 8.28 -5.04 -6.30
C MET A 118 7.17 -4.55 -5.37
N MET A 119 5.97 -5.05 -5.59
CA MET A 119 4.82 -4.78 -4.73
C MET A 119 4.57 -5.98 -3.84
N ILE A 120 4.83 -5.82 -2.55
CA ILE A 120 4.54 -6.82 -1.54
C ILE A 120 3.06 -6.67 -1.17
N PRO A 121 2.21 -7.68 -1.44
CA PRO A 121 0.77 -7.58 -1.28
C PRO A 121 0.35 -7.50 0.20
N PRO A 122 -0.84 -6.96 0.49
CA PRO A 122 -1.40 -6.96 1.85
C PRO A 122 -1.77 -8.38 2.30
N GLU A 123 -1.68 -8.66 3.60
CA GLU A 123 -1.91 -10.00 4.18
C GLU A 123 -2.74 -9.95 5.47
N ASN A 124 -3.41 -8.83 5.74
CA ASN A 124 -4.24 -8.61 6.93
C ASN A 124 -3.50 -8.83 8.27
N ALA A 125 -2.17 -8.67 8.27
CA ALA A 125 -1.33 -8.78 9.46
C ALA A 125 -0.62 -7.45 9.74
N ASN A 126 -0.41 -7.12 11.02
CA ASN A 126 0.29 -5.89 11.40
C ASN A 126 1.80 -6.06 11.22
N PHE A 127 2.46 -5.08 10.60
CA PHE A 127 3.90 -5.09 10.34
C PHE A 127 4.44 -3.65 10.35
N ASP A 128 5.69 -3.44 10.77
CA ASP A 128 6.36 -2.12 10.77
C ASP A 128 7.54 -2.03 9.82
N GLY A 129 7.89 -3.11 9.12
CA GLY A 129 9.01 -3.04 8.19
C GLY A 129 8.96 -4.08 7.09
N VAL A 130 9.93 -3.95 6.22
CA VAL A 130 10.24 -4.90 5.16
C VAL A 130 11.74 -5.21 5.20
N ARG A 131 12.04 -6.51 5.27
CA ARG A 131 13.39 -7.04 5.36
C ARG A 131 13.80 -7.67 4.03
N ALA A 132 14.97 -7.30 3.56
CA ALA A 132 15.73 -8.04 2.57
C ALA A 132 16.81 -8.86 3.28
N TYR A 133 16.78 -10.18 3.09
CA TYR A 133 17.79 -11.11 3.56
C TYR A 133 18.52 -11.70 2.36
N PHE A 134 19.78 -11.31 2.17
CA PHE A 134 20.58 -11.69 1.02
C PHE A 134 21.73 -12.60 1.46
N TYR A 135 21.82 -13.80 0.90
CA TYR A 135 22.69 -14.85 1.42
C TYR A 135 23.31 -15.69 0.28
N GLY A 136 24.45 -16.32 0.56
CA GLY A 136 25.09 -17.23 -0.39
C GLY A 136 26.25 -16.60 -1.16
N LEU A 137 26.31 -16.82 -2.47
CA LEU A 137 27.47 -16.49 -3.33
C LEU A 137 27.92 -15.03 -3.21
N ALA A 138 29.21 -14.76 -3.38
CA ALA A 138 29.80 -13.41 -3.28
C ALA A 138 29.23 -12.44 -4.35
N ASN A 139 28.14 -11.77 -4.03
CA ASN A 139 27.39 -10.87 -4.90
C ASN A 139 26.94 -9.64 -4.12
N SER A 140 26.43 -8.64 -4.84
CA SER A 140 25.82 -7.48 -4.21
C SER A 140 24.53 -7.05 -4.90
N ILE A 141 23.62 -6.52 -4.10
CA ILE A 141 22.37 -5.89 -4.51
C ILE A 141 22.29 -4.48 -3.94
N ARG A 142 21.48 -3.63 -4.55
CA ARG A 142 21.19 -2.28 -4.08
C ARG A 142 19.77 -2.19 -3.57
N ILE A 143 19.58 -1.61 -2.39
CA ILE A 143 18.26 -1.29 -1.82
C ILE A 143 18.11 0.22 -1.79
N TYR A 144 17.10 0.74 -2.48
CA TYR A 144 16.89 2.19 -2.63
C TYR A 144 15.92 2.74 -1.59
N TYR A 145 14.78 2.09 -1.44
CA TYR A 145 13.75 2.51 -0.50
C TYR A 145 12.68 1.44 -0.35
N ALA A 146 11.91 1.60 0.73
CA ALA A 146 10.57 1.06 0.84
C ALA A 146 9.60 2.21 1.13
N PHE A 147 8.44 2.18 0.49
CA PHE A 147 7.36 3.11 0.79
C PHE A 147 5.99 2.43 0.74
N TYR A 148 5.01 3.09 1.32
CA TYR A 148 3.59 2.80 1.10
C TYR A 148 2.83 4.09 0.82
N ILE A 149 1.63 3.98 0.25
CA ILE A 149 0.74 5.12 0.07
C ILE A 149 -0.20 5.19 1.25
N LYS A 150 -0.24 6.35 1.91
CA LYS A 150 -1.17 6.61 3.00
C LYS A 150 -2.61 6.36 2.53
N SER A 151 -3.32 5.46 3.21
CA SER A 151 -4.72 5.17 2.89
C SER A 151 -5.60 6.42 2.94
N PRO A 152 -6.61 6.52 2.06
CA PRO A 152 -7.53 7.65 2.06
C PRO A 152 -8.38 7.64 3.34
N ALA A 153 -8.67 8.81 3.88
CA ALA A 153 -9.47 9.00 5.09
C ALA A 153 -10.80 9.64 4.71
N ALA A 154 -11.90 8.96 5.02
CA ALA A 154 -13.26 9.43 4.81
C ALA A 154 -14.14 8.97 5.98
N ASN A 155 -15.13 9.79 6.34
CA ASN A 155 -16.08 9.46 7.39
C ASN A 155 -17.22 8.61 6.85
N HIS A 156 -17.89 7.88 7.76
CA HIS A 156 -19.18 7.26 7.47
C HIS A 156 -20.20 8.34 7.07
N LEU A 157 -21.14 7.98 6.18
CA LEU A 157 -22.15 8.89 5.66
C LEU A 157 -23.55 8.35 5.88
N VAL A 158 -24.49 9.24 6.17
CA VAL A 158 -25.92 8.95 6.15
C VAL A 158 -26.56 9.77 5.04
N THR A 159 -27.34 9.13 4.17
CA THR A 159 -28.07 9.77 3.08
C THR A 159 -29.48 9.22 2.96
N CYS A 160 -30.31 9.83 2.10
CA CYS A 160 -31.68 9.41 1.84
C CYS A 160 -31.80 8.64 0.53
N SER A 161 -32.81 7.78 0.45
CA SER A 161 -33.13 7.00 -0.74
C SER A 161 -33.30 7.87 -1.98
N GLY A 162 -32.58 7.52 -3.05
CA GLY A 162 -32.65 8.20 -4.34
C GLY A 162 -31.88 9.53 -4.42
N GLN A 163 -31.19 9.94 -3.35
CA GLN A 163 -30.37 11.17 -3.36
C GLN A 163 -28.96 10.89 -3.92
N SER A 164 -28.48 11.79 -4.77
CA SER A 164 -27.08 11.86 -5.13
C SER A 164 -26.24 12.32 -3.93
N ALA A 165 -25.18 11.58 -3.61
CA ALA A 165 -24.31 11.86 -2.48
C ALA A 165 -22.85 11.61 -2.84
N SER A 166 -21.93 12.22 -2.08
CA SER A 166 -20.50 11.99 -2.21
C SER A 166 -19.82 11.83 -0.85
N LEU A 167 -18.79 10.99 -0.80
CA LEU A 167 -17.87 10.89 0.33
C LEU A 167 -16.76 11.93 0.18
N LEU A 168 -16.55 12.74 1.22
CA LEU A 168 -15.42 13.67 1.27
C LEU A 168 -14.15 12.93 1.71
N ILE A 169 -13.11 13.02 0.88
CA ILE A 169 -11.78 12.49 1.17
C ILE A 169 -10.98 13.58 1.89
N THR A 170 -10.77 13.40 3.19
CA THR A 170 -10.20 14.43 4.09
C THR A 170 -8.70 14.63 3.93
N ASN A 171 -7.98 13.63 3.42
CA ASN A 171 -6.55 13.69 3.10
C ASN A 171 -6.30 13.64 1.59
N PHE A 172 -7.21 14.22 0.80
CA PHE A 172 -7.10 14.25 -0.65
C PHE A 172 -5.77 14.88 -1.11
N GLN A 173 -5.16 14.25 -2.09
CA GLN A 173 -3.97 14.71 -2.78
C GLN A 173 -4.18 14.62 -4.29
N SER A 174 -3.84 15.69 -5.00
CA SER A 174 -3.85 15.72 -6.46
C SER A 174 -2.78 14.80 -7.04
N GLY A 175 -3.05 14.18 -8.20
CA GLY A 175 -2.17 13.19 -8.84
C GLY A 175 -2.46 11.73 -8.46
N TYR A 176 -3.43 11.51 -7.57
CA TYR A 176 -3.94 10.19 -7.21
C TYR A 176 -5.35 9.98 -7.79
N THR A 177 -5.62 8.75 -8.23
CA THR A 177 -6.97 8.28 -8.57
C THR A 177 -7.54 7.56 -7.37
N TYR A 178 -8.70 8.00 -6.90
CA TYR A 178 -9.42 7.34 -5.82
C TYR A 178 -10.45 6.39 -6.42
N LYS A 179 -10.59 5.22 -5.81
CA LYS A 179 -11.53 4.19 -6.25
C LYS A 179 -12.36 3.70 -5.08
N LEU A 180 -13.66 3.56 -5.32
CA LEU A 180 -14.61 3.02 -4.37
C LEU A 180 -15.00 1.61 -4.78
N TYR A 181 -14.95 0.70 -3.83
CA TYR A 181 -15.26 -0.71 -4.03
C TYR A 181 -16.43 -1.14 -3.14
N GLU A 182 -17.31 -1.98 -3.68
CA GLU A 182 -18.22 -2.83 -2.90
C GLU A 182 -17.71 -4.27 -3.01
N GLY A 183 -17.12 -4.77 -1.91
CA GLY A 183 -16.31 -5.99 -1.97
C GLY A 183 -15.10 -5.83 -2.90
N ASN A 184 -15.07 -6.61 -3.99
CA ASN A 184 -14.01 -6.54 -5.00
C ASN A 184 -14.41 -5.77 -6.26
N THR A 185 -15.67 -5.33 -6.35
CA THR A 185 -16.20 -4.64 -7.52
C THR A 185 -15.98 -3.14 -7.38
N GLU A 186 -15.30 -2.53 -8.35
CA GLU A 186 -15.21 -1.07 -8.45
C GLU A 186 -16.58 -0.51 -8.81
N VAL A 187 -17.08 0.41 -7.99
CA VAL A 187 -18.41 1.03 -8.16
C VAL A 187 -18.33 2.53 -8.48
N ALA A 188 -17.20 3.17 -8.21
CA ALA A 188 -16.95 4.56 -8.56
C ALA A 188 -15.45 4.88 -8.60
N THR A 189 -15.09 5.92 -9.33
CA THR A 189 -13.74 6.48 -9.42
C THR A 189 -13.80 8.00 -9.38
N SER A 190 -12.78 8.65 -8.83
CA SER A 190 -12.69 10.11 -8.75
C SER A 190 -11.24 10.57 -8.69
N THR A 191 -10.96 11.69 -9.33
CA THR A 191 -9.69 12.43 -9.23
C THR A 191 -9.87 13.73 -8.44
N THR A 192 -10.99 13.87 -7.73
CA THR A 192 -11.32 15.03 -6.88
C THR A 192 -11.51 14.59 -5.43
N ALA A 193 -11.57 15.55 -4.50
CA ALA A 193 -11.79 15.27 -3.08
C ALA A 193 -13.20 14.69 -2.80
N ASN A 194 -14.13 14.78 -3.74
CA ASN A 194 -15.47 14.23 -3.62
C ASN A 194 -15.56 12.91 -4.39
N MET A 195 -15.69 11.82 -3.66
CA MET A 195 -15.95 10.50 -4.24
C MET A 195 -17.45 10.31 -4.44
N PRO A 196 -17.96 10.21 -5.68
CA PRO A 196 -19.38 9.97 -5.90
C PRO A 196 -19.81 8.61 -5.35
N LEU A 197 -21.01 8.53 -4.78
CA LEU A 197 -21.65 7.29 -4.36
C LEU A 197 -22.68 6.84 -5.38
N PRO A 198 -22.84 5.52 -5.60
CA PRO A 198 -23.99 5.00 -6.34
C PRO A 198 -25.31 5.45 -5.71
N VAL A 199 -26.26 5.91 -6.52
CA VAL A 199 -27.60 6.26 -6.06
C VAL A 199 -28.38 4.98 -5.78
N ILE A 200 -28.91 4.86 -4.58
CA ILE A 200 -29.67 3.68 -4.14
C ILE A 200 -31.08 4.14 -3.76
N THR A 201 -32.08 3.50 -4.37
CA THR A 201 -33.49 3.68 -4.02
C THR A 201 -33.96 2.51 -3.17
N THR A 202 -34.53 2.79 -2.01
CA THR A 202 -34.94 1.79 -1.03
C THR A 202 -36.12 2.28 -0.17
N THR A 203 -37.02 1.37 0.17
CA THR A 203 -38.16 1.62 1.08
C THR A 203 -37.84 1.33 2.55
N THR A 204 -36.66 0.75 2.83
CA THR A 204 -36.16 0.46 4.18
C THR A 204 -34.77 1.06 4.39
N THR A 205 -34.29 1.07 5.65
CA THR A 205 -32.92 1.51 5.92
C THR A 205 -31.94 0.42 5.48
N VAL A 206 -30.97 0.79 4.64
CA VAL A 206 -29.93 -0.11 4.12
C VAL A 206 -28.56 0.40 4.54
N VAL A 207 -27.68 -0.51 4.93
CA VAL A 207 -26.27 -0.22 5.24
C VAL A 207 -25.39 -0.84 4.17
N LYS A 208 -24.59 -0.01 3.51
CA LYS A 208 -23.58 -0.43 2.53
C LYS A 208 -22.19 -0.30 3.10
N ASN A 209 -21.39 -1.35 2.93
CA ASN A 209 -19.98 -1.37 3.32
C ASN A 209 -19.12 -1.22 2.07
N TYR A 210 -18.51 -0.06 1.93
CA TYR A 210 -17.59 0.25 0.86
C TYR A 210 -16.14 0.23 1.34
N SER A 211 -15.22 0.14 0.40
CA SER A 211 -13.78 0.29 0.61
C SER A 211 -13.23 1.35 -0.33
N LEU A 212 -12.52 2.33 0.22
CA LEU A 212 -11.91 3.43 -0.53
C LEU A 212 -10.40 3.17 -0.67
N GLU A 213 -9.87 3.33 -1.87
CA GLU A 213 -8.47 3.12 -2.22
C GLU A 213 -7.93 4.35 -2.95
N ALA A 214 -6.67 4.70 -2.74
CA ALA A 214 -5.95 5.71 -3.52
C ALA A 214 -4.92 4.99 -4.39
N ILE A 215 -4.77 5.41 -5.64
CA ILE A 215 -3.83 4.83 -6.61
C ILE A 215 -2.98 5.93 -7.21
N GLU A 216 -1.66 5.82 -7.03
CA GLU A 216 -0.68 6.69 -7.66
C GLU A 216 -0.31 6.14 -9.04
N ALA A 217 -0.31 7.01 -10.05
CA ALA A 217 0.11 6.68 -11.42
C ALA A 217 -0.56 5.43 -12.02
N SER A 218 -1.76 5.07 -11.55
CA SER A 218 -2.49 3.83 -11.93
C SER A 218 -1.76 2.53 -11.58
N ILE A 219 -0.74 2.59 -10.72
CA ILE A 219 0.23 1.52 -10.52
C ILE A 219 0.35 1.15 -9.05
N TYR A 220 0.49 2.14 -8.16
CA TYR A 220 0.76 1.89 -6.75
C TYR A 220 -0.54 2.13 -5.96
N PRO A 221 -1.20 1.07 -5.46
CA PRO A 221 -2.39 1.22 -4.62
C PRO A 221 -1.99 1.49 -3.16
N SER A 222 -2.85 2.20 -2.44
CA SER A 222 -2.84 2.30 -0.99
C SER A 222 -3.49 1.06 -0.36
N GLY A 223 -3.45 0.96 0.97
CA GLY A 223 -4.41 0.11 1.66
C GLY A 223 -5.84 0.64 1.54
N ARG A 224 -6.82 -0.25 1.59
CA ARG A 224 -8.25 0.11 1.56
C ARG A 224 -8.76 0.59 2.91
N THR A 225 -9.52 1.67 2.90
CA THR A 225 -10.23 2.21 4.07
C THR A 225 -11.69 1.81 4.02
N ALA A 226 -12.19 1.14 5.05
CA ALA A 226 -13.59 0.79 5.15
C ALA A 226 -14.44 2.05 5.42
N VAL A 227 -15.51 2.21 4.65
CA VAL A 227 -16.49 3.30 4.81
C VAL A 227 -17.89 2.69 4.80
N GLN A 228 -18.70 3.10 5.77
CA GLN A 228 -20.10 2.67 5.87
C GLN A 228 -21.01 3.80 5.42
N VAL A 229 -21.95 3.47 4.54
CA VAL A 229 -22.98 4.40 4.07
C VAL A 229 -24.34 3.86 4.48
N THR A 230 -25.07 4.63 5.28
CA THR A 230 -26.45 4.30 5.68
C THR A 230 -27.43 5.08 4.81
N ILE A 231 -28.28 4.38 4.08
CA ILE A 231 -29.34 4.95 3.25
C ILE A 231 -30.66 4.79 3.98
N ARG A 232 -31.32 5.91 4.32
CA ARG A 232 -32.64 5.92 4.95
C ARG A 232 -33.74 6.04 3.91
N PRO A 233 -34.91 5.40 4.12
CA PRO A 233 -36.04 5.60 3.23
C PRO A 233 -36.52 7.04 3.32
N ASN A 234 -37.12 7.52 2.23
CA ASN A 234 -37.80 8.82 2.26
C ASN A 234 -39.01 8.74 3.21
N PRO A 235 -39.35 9.82 3.90
CA PRO A 235 -40.55 9.87 4.73
C PRO A 235 -41.79 9.46 3.92
N SER A 236 -42.68 8.66 4.49
CA SER A 236 -43.98 8.37 3.88
C SER A 236 -44.77 9.67 3.75
N VAL A 237 -45.42 9.87 2.60
CA VAL A 237 -46.30 11.03 2.38
C VAL A 237 -47.41 10.99 3.46
N PRO A 238 -47.70 12.09 4.17
CA PRO A 238 -48.80 12.14 5.11
C PRO A 238 -50.11 11.83 4.38
N ASN A 239 -50.86 10.86 4.91
CA ASN A 239 -52.22 10.58 4.47
C ASN A 239 -53.12 11.74 4.93
N SER A 240 -53.68 12.47 3.98
CA SER A 240 -54.72 13.46 4.27
C SER A 240 -55.89 12.75 4.93
N ALA A 241 -56.21 13.13 6.17
CA ALA A 241 -57.41 12.66 6.84
C ALA A 241 -58.65 13.20 6.08
N THR A 242 -59.52 12.31 5.62
CA THR A 242 -60.85 12.68 5.17
C THR A 242 -61.66 13.10 6.40
N LEU A 243 -62.00 14.38 6.50
CA LEU A 243 -63.00 14.87 7.43
C LEU A 243 -64.36 14.32 6.98
N ASN A 244 -64.98 13.47 7.80
CA ASN A 244 -66.38 13.07 7.67
C ASN A 244 -67.28 14.10 8.32
#